data_AF-A0AAP0GP48-F1
#
_entry.id   AF-A0AAP0GP48-F1
#
_cell.length_a   1.000
_cell.length_b   1.000
_cell.length_c   1.000
_cell.angle_alpha   90.00
_cell.angle_beta   90.00
_cell.angle_gamma   90.00
#
_symmetry.space_group_name_H-M   'P 1'
#
loop_
_entity.id
_entity.type
_entity.pdbx_description
1 polymer ?
#
loop_
_entity_poly.entity_id
_entity_poly.type
_entity_poly.pdbx_seq_one_letter_code
_entity_poly.pdbx_strand_id
1 'polypeptide(L)'
;MAIASSNSGLSSSYYDRVCPEALPTIKRVVEDALAQKRRMGASLLRLQFHDCVVNGCDASILLDRTSTIDSEKSAITNTDFVGVFPIIDKIKFEVDKVCHGLIVSCADIITVAARDSVVALGGPSWKVKLGRRDSTSANRTAANANIASPLADLPTLIKSFKDQGLDEKDLVVLSGAHTLGSAQCLTFRDRIYNDTNIDPAFASQLRTICPRVGGDLRHAPLDSTRHSFDVKYFTGLVSKKGLMSSDQALFNGGETDELVLKYSRNQNEFFEDFAKSMIKMGDIQPLTGNRGQIRTNCRKVNLKN
;
A
#
# COMPACT_ATOMS: atom_id res chain seq x y z
N MET A 1 2.14 30.58 -24.79
CA MET A 1 0.97 29.76 -24.40
C MET A 1 0.79 28.67 -25.44
N ALA A 2 1.14 27.43 -25.10
CA ALA A 2 0.77 26.25 -25.88
C ALA A 2 -0.33 25.54 -25.09
N ILE A 3 -1.56 25.60 -25.60
CA ILE A 3 -2.69 24.85 -25.05
C ILE A 3 -2.49 23.40 -25.48
N ALA A 4 -1.88 22.60 -24.61
CA ALA A 4 -1.83 21.16 -24.80
C ALA A 4 -3.19 20.56 -24.42
N SER A 5 -4.11 20.55 -25.37
CA SER A 5 -5.20 19.59 -25.38
C SER A 5 -4.60 18.22 -25.71
N SER A 6 -4.48 17.33 -24.72
CA SER A 6 -4.45 15.90 -25.00
C SER A 6 -4.88 15.13 -23.76
N ASN A 7 -5.68 14.10 -23.99
CA ASN A 7 -6.09 13.08 -23.04
C ASN A 7 -4.83 12.27 -22.63
N SER A 8 -3.91 12.90 -21.90
CA SER A 8 -2.63 12.29 -21.54
C SER A 8 -2.88 11.24 -20.46
N GLY A 9 -2.89 9.98 -20.91
CA GLY A 9 -2.87 8.83 -20.02
C GLY A 9 -1.57 8.78 -19.21
N LEU A 10 -1.50 7.83 -18.29
CA LEU A 10 -0.32 7.68 -17.44
C LEU A 10 0.91 7.28 -18.27
N SER A 11 2.07 7.86 -17.96
CA SER A 11 3.35 7.56 -18.61
C SER A 11 4.48 7.50 -17.59
N SER A 12 5.44 6.60 -17.77
CA SER A 12 6.64 6.56 -16.90
C SER A 12 7.56 7.77 -17.06
N SER A 13 7.42 8.52 -18.16
CA SER A 13 8.23 9.69 -18.48
C SER A 13 7.49 11.02 -18.28
N TYR A 14 6.38 11.02 -17.53
CA TYR A 14 5.46 12.15 -17.44
C TYR A 14 6.15 13.44 -16.95
N TYR A 15 7.07 13.32 -15.99
CA TYR A 15 7.78 14.48 -15.40
C TYR A 15 9.16 14.76 -16.02
N ASP A 16 9.66 13.92 -16.93
CA ASP A 16 11.05 13.95 -17.42
C ASP A 16 11.47 15.30 -18.04
N ARG A 17 10.51 16.06 -18.60
CA ARG A 17 10.77 17.37 -19.21
C ARG A 17 10.34 18.55 -18.35
N VAL A 18 9.39 18.34 -17.43
CA VAL A 18 8.76 19.42 -16.66
C VAL A 18 9.30 19.52 -15.24
N CYS A 19 9.73 18.40 -14.65
CA CYS A 19 10.46 18.36 -13.39
C CYS A 19 11.32 17.09 -13.31
N PRO A 20 12.51 17.08 -13.96
CA PRO A 20 13.42 15.92 -13.96
C PRO A 20 13.85 15.49 -12.55
N GLU A 21 13.96 16.45 -11.63
CA GLU A 21 14.39 16.24 -10.24
C GLU A 21 13.30 15.70 -9.31
N ALA A 22 12.06 15.52 -9.81
CA ALA A 22 10.94 15.03 -9.00
C ALA A 22 11.20 13.64 -8.41
N LEU A 23 11.48 12.64 -9.25
CA LEU A 23 11.64 11.26 -8.80
C LEU A 23 12.91 11.06 -7.94
N PRO A 24 14.09 11.62 -8.29
CA PRO A 24 15.25 11.60 -7.41
C PRO A 24 14.98 12.21 -6.04
N THR A 25 14.21 13.31 -5.98
CA THR A 25 13.85 13.97 -4.72
C THR A 25 12.92 13.11 -3.87
N ILE A 26 11.90 12.49 -4.45
CA ILE A 26 11.01 11.56 -3.74
C ILE A 26 11.83 10.41 -3.13
N LYS A 27 12.69 9.78 -3.94
CA LYS A 27 13.55 8.68 -3.52
C LYS A 27 14.41 9.05 -2.31
N ARG A 28 15.12 10.20 -2.37
CA ARG A 28 15.96 10.68 -1.27
C ARG A 28 15.17 10.83 0.02
N VAL A 29 13.99 11.48 -0.02
CA VAL A 29 13.18 11.71 1.19
C VAL A 29 12.64 10.39 1.76
N VAL A 30 12.31 9.41 0.90
CA VAL A 30 11.94 8.06 1.31
C VAL A 30 13.12 7.36 2.00
N GLU A 31 14.29 7.36 1.39
CA GLU A 31 15.50 6.76 1.96
C GLU A 31 15.87 7.39 3.31
N ASP A 32 15.77 8.72 3.45
CA ASP A 32 15.95 9.43 4.71
C ASP A 32 14.96 8.93 5.78
N ALA A 33 13.68 8.75 5.41
CA ALA A 33 12.65 8.26 6.34
C ALA A 33 12.90 6.81 6.77
N LEU A 34 13.35 5.95 5.84
CA LEU A 34 13.67 4.55 6.12
C LEU A 34 14.94 4.40 6.97
N ALA A 35 15.92 5.30 6.80
CA ALA A 35 17.12 5.35 7.64
C ALA A 35 16.77 5.67 9.12
N GLN A 36 15.77 6.51 9.34
CA GLN A 36 15.27 6.81 10.70
C GLN A 36 14.38 5.71 11.26
N LYS A 37 13.46 5.17 10.44
CA LYS A 37 12.51 4.15 10.86
C LYS A 37 12.21 3.19 9.72
N ARG A 38 12.96 2.08 9.67
CA ARG A 38 12.87 1.08 8.59
C ARG A 38 11.47 0.52 8.33
N ARG A 39 10.61 0.42 9.36
CA ARG A 39 9.17 0.04 9.23
C ARG A 39 8.39 0.97 8.27
N MET A 40 8.85 2.20 8.09
CA MET A 40 8.14 3.21 7.30
C MET A 40 7.98 2.81 5.83
N GLY A 41 8.92 2.03 5.27
CA GLY A 41 8.75 1.53 3.91
C GLY A 41 7.54 0.62 3.74
N ALA A 42 7.24 -0.21 4.73
CA ALA A 42 6.01 -1.02 4.75
C ALA A 42 4.76 -0.13 4.81
N SER A 43 4.82 0.96 5.60
CA SER A 43 3.70 1.88 5.76
C SER A 43 3.43 2.72 4.51
N LEU A 44 4.47 3.15 3.79
CA LEU A 44 4.35 3.84 2.50
C LEU A 44 3.83 2.91 1.40
N LEU A 45 4.29 1.66 1.36
CA LEU A 45 3.77 0.65 0.45
C LEU A 45 2.26 0.40 0.71
N ARG A 46 1.90 0.20 1.98
CA ARG A 46 0.50 0.01 2.39
C ARG A 46 -0.37 1.22 2.06
N LEU A 47 0.17 2.45 2.16
CA LEU A 47 -0.55 3.67 1.83
C LEU A 47 -1.02 3.68 0.37
N GLN A 48 -0.20 3.19 -0.56
CA GLN A 48 -0.61 3.07 -1.97
C GLN A 48 -1.77 2.10 -2.14
N PHE A 49 -1.72 0.91 -1.52
CA PHE A 49 -2.82 -0.05 -1.60
C PHE A 49 -4.12 0.57 -1.09
N HIS A 50 -4.08 1.20 0.08
CA HIS A 50 -5.25 1.80 0.71
C HIS A 50 -5.83 2.99 -0.08
N ASP A 51 -4.99 3.77 -0.76
CA ASP A 51 -5.46 4.80 -1.69
C ASP A 51 -6.17 4.17 -2.89
N CYS A 52 -5.47 3.26 -3.58
CA CYS A 52 -5.94 2.72 -4.85
C CYS A 52 -7.24 1.90 -4.77
N VAL A 53 -7.51 1.21 -3.66
CA VAL A 53 -8.73 0.40 -3.50
C VAL A 53 -9.95 1.22 -3.03
N VAL A 54 -9.79 2.54 -2.84
CA VAL A 54 -10.86 3.45 -2.43
C VAL A 54 -11.02 4.55 -3.47
N ASN A 55 -12.00 4.38 -4.38
CA ASN A 55 -12.25 5.28 -5.53
C ASN A 55 -11.08 5.43 -6.54
N GLY A 56 -10.02 4.63 -6.42
CA GLY A 56 -8.86 4.67 -7.32
C GLY A 56 -7.66 5.40 -6.72
N CYS A 57 -6.54 5.36 -7.42
CA CYS A 57 -5.29 5.97 -6.97
C CYS A 57 -5.34 7.50 -7.17
N ASP A 58 -6.01 8.22 -6.28
CA ASP A 58 -6.28 9.66 -6.40
C ASP A 58 -5.84 10.48 -5.18
N ALA A 59 -5.12 9.86 -4.24
CA ALA A 59 -4.66 10.42 -2.98
C ALA A 59 -5.79 11.01 -2.12
N SER A 60 -7.01 10.49 -2.24
CA SER A 60 -8.16 10.83 -1.39
C SER A 60 -7.89 10.52 0.08
N ILE A 61 -7.17 9.42 0.37
CA ILE A 61 -6.75 9.02 1.72
C ILE A 61 -5.96 10.10 2.48
N LEU A 62 -5.31 11.02 1.76
CA LEU A 62 -4.50 12.08 2.37
C LEU A 62 -5.34 13.26 2.91
N LEU A 63 -6.59 13.40 2.49
CA LEU A 63 -7.43 14.55 2.88
C LEU A 63 -7.81 14.50 4.36
N ASP A 64 -7.59 15.61 5.06
CA ASP A 64 -8.03 15.79 6.44
C ASP A 64 -9.53 16.15 6.50
N ARG A 65 -10.17 15.86 7.64
CA ARG A 65 -11.58 16.13 7.86
C ARG A 65 -11.87 17.63 7.79
N THR A 66 -12.95 18.00 7.10
CA THR A 66 -13.49 19.36 7.07
C THR A 66 -15.02 19.31 7.29
N SER A 67 -15.72 20.44 7.18
CA SER A 67 -17.19 20.45 7.16
C SER A 67 -17.79 19.74 5.93
N THR A 68 -17.01 19.56 4.86
CA THR A 68 -17.46 18.96 3.59
C THR A 68 -16.72 17.67 3.22
N ILE A 69 -15.68 17.29 3.98
CA ILE A 69 -14.89 16.08 3.76
C ILE A 69 -14.99 15.18 4.99
N ASP A 70 -15.60 14.01 4.84
CA ASP A 70 -15.48 12.91 5.79
C ASP A 70 -14.23 12.08 5.46
N SER A 71 -13.16 12.30 6.23
CA SER A 71 -11.83 11.76 5.93
C SER A 71 -11.76 10.25 6.08
N GLU A 72 -11.10 9.60 5.12
CA GLU A 72 -10.76 8.18 5.17
C GLU A 72 -9.76 7.83 6.28
N LYS A 73 -9.04 8.81 6.84
CA LYS A 73 -8.12 8.58 7.96
C LYS A 73 -8.84 8.07 9.21
N SER A 74 -10.15 8.31 9.31
CA SER A 74 -11.00 7.82 10.38
C SER A 74 -11.71 6.50 10.04
N ALA A 75 -11.38 5.86 8.91
CA ALA A 75 -11.83 4.49 8.61
C ALA A 75 -11.15 3.47 9.53
N ILE A 76 -11.82 2.35 9.79
CA ILE A 76 -11.41 1.34 10.77
C ILE A 76 -9.99 0.82 10.47
N THR A 77 -9.68 0.62 9.19
CA THR A 77 -8.41 0.05 8.72
C THR A 77 -7.29 1.08 8.57
N ASN A 78 -7.57 2.38 8.71
CA ASN A 78 -6.65 3.48 8.41
C ASN A 78 -6.05 4.18 9.65
N THR A 79 -6.41 3.76 10.85
CA THR A 79 -5.97 4.39 12.12
C THR A 79 -4.45 4.37 12.34
N ASP A 80 -3.73 3.46 11.68
CA ASP A 80 -2.28 3.27 11.81
C ASP A 80 -1.42 4.19 10.91
N PHE A 81 -2.01 5.02 10.03
CA PHE A 81 -1.25 5.86 9.08
C PHE A 81 -0.75 7.19 9.65
N VAL A 82 -1.03 7.53 10.92
CA VAL A 82 -0.71 8.84 11.50
C VAL A 82 0.75 9.26 11.29
N GLY A 83 1.70 8.33 11.41
CA GLY A 83 3.13 8.60 11.22
C GLY A 83 3.60 8.72 9.77
N VAL A 84 2.76 8.36 8.79
CA VAL A 84 3.13 8.33 7.36
C VAL A 84 2.86 9.67 6.68
N PHE A 85 1.73 10.31 7.01
CA PHE A 85 1.32 11.55 6.36
C PHE A 85 2.37 12.67 6.42
N PRO A 86 3.10 12.89 7.54
CA PRO A 86 4.17 13.90 7.58
C PRO A 86 5.31 13.66 6.58
N ILE A 87 5.57 12.40 6.19
CA ILE A 87 6.58 12.09 5.17
C ILE A 87 6.07 12.47 3.79
N ILE A 88 4.80 12.21 3.48
CA ILE A 88 4.19 12.65 2.24
C ILE A 88 4.19 14.19 2.15
N ASP A 89 3.91 14.88 3.26
CA ASP A 89 4.00 16.35 3.32
C ASP A 89 5.43 16.84 3.03
N LYS A 90 6.44 16.20 3.65
CA LYS A 90 7.86 16.52 3.41
C LYS A 90 8.25 16.27 1.95
N ILE A 91 7.84 15.14 1.37
CA ILE A 91 8.09 14.83 -0.04
C ILE A 91 7.46 15.92 -0.91
N LYS A 92 6.18 16.25 -0.67
CA LYS A 92 5.47 17.27 -1.45
C LYS A 92 6.17 18.62 -1.41
N PHE A 93 6.56 19.06 -0.22
CA PHE A 93 7.29 20.32 -0.03
C PHE A 93 8.62 20.34 -0.81
N GLU A 94 9.42 19.30 -0.69
CA GLU A 94 10.73 19.23 -1.36
C GLU A 94 10.58 19.13 -2.88
N VAL A 95 9.58 18.39 -3.36
CA VAL A 95 9.28 18.26 -4.80
C VAL A 95 8.82 19.59 -5.37
N ASP A 96 7.88 20.29 -4.74
CA ASP A 96 7.41 21.60 -5.21
C ASP A 96 8.55 22.63 -5.27
N LYS A 97 9.50 22.54 -4.32
CA LYS A 97 10.70 23.38 -4.29
C LYS A 97 11.62 23.13 -5.48
N VAL A 98 11.96 21.87 -5.78
CA VAL A 98 12.86 21.55 -6.92
C VAL A 98 12.18 21.70 -8.27
N CYS A 99 10.84 21.56 -8.33
CA CYS A 99 10.06 21.77 -9.54
C CYS A 99 9.68 23.24 -9.79
N HIS A 100 10.03 24.16 -8.87
CA HIS A 100 9.65 25.57 -8.92
C HIS A 100 8.13 25.80 -9.09
N GLY A 101 7.30 24.92 -8.53
CA GLY A 101 5.85 25.01 -8.65
C GLY A 101 5.11 23.69 -8.46
N LEU A 102 3.78 23.76 -8.64
CA LEU A 102 2.85 22.65 -8.44
C LEU A 102 2.79 21.75 -9.67
N ILE A 103 3.80 20.88 -9.81
CA ILE A 103 3.93 19.99 -10.98
C ILE A 103 3.48 18.57 -10.65
N VAL A 104 3.91 18.03 -9.51
CA VAL A 104 3.71 16.62 -9.14
C VAL A 104 2.51 16.47 -8.21
N SER A 105 1.59 15.58 -8.53
CA SER A 105 0.42 15.28 -7.69
C SER A 105 0.79 14.47 -6.45
N CYS A 106 -0.06 14.55 -5.42
CA CYS A 106 0.11 13.70 -4.24
C CYS A 106 -0.16 12.22 -4.58
N ALA A 107 -1.07 11.94 -5.51
CA ALA A 107 -1.32 10.59 -6.02
C ALA A 107 -0.03 9.97 -6.61
N ASP A 108 0.71 10.70 -7.45
CA ASP A 108 1.97 10.20 -7.97
C ASP A 108 3.05 10.07 -6.88
N ILE A 109 3.11 10.99 -5.91
CA ILE A 109 4.01 10.89 -4.76
C ILE A 109 3.79 9.57 -4.00
N ILE A 110 2.54 9.18 -3.72
CA ILE A 110 2.24 7.90 -3.04
C ILE A 110 2.79 6.72 -3.84
N THR A 111 2.51 6.67 -5.16
CA THR A 111 2.93 5.53 -6.00
C THR A 111 4.44 5.41 -6.16
N VAL A 112 5.16 6.54 -6.26
CA VAL A 112 6.62 6.55 -6.34
C VAL A 112 7.22 6.18 -4.99
N ALA A 113 6.69 6.73 -3.89
CA ALA A 113 7.19 6.44 -2.55
C ALA A 113 7.05 4.97 -2.16
N ALA A 114 5.96 4.31 -2.58
CA ALA A 114 5.77 2.87 -2.42
C ALA A 114 6.83 2.06 -3.19
N ARG A 115 7.10 2.41 -4.45
CA ARG A 115 8.16 1.75 -5.24
C ARG A 115 9.53 1.93 -4.59
N ASP A 116 9.89 3.16 -4.25
CA ASP A 116 11.20 3.46 -3.65
C ASP A 116 11.37 2.77 -2.29
N SER A 117 10.27 2.62 -1.53
CA SER A 117 10.27 1.86 -0.27
C SER A 117 10.58 0.38 -0.47
N VAL A 118 9.98 -0.26 -1.48
CA VAL A 118 10.25 -1.67 -1.80
C VAL A 118 11.69 -1.87 -2.23
N VAL A 119 12.19 -1.01 -3.13
CA VAL A 119 13.57 -1.07 -3.62
C VAL A 119 14.58 -0.86 -2.49
N ALA A 120 14.38 0.14 -1.63
CA ALA A 120 15.26 0.41 -0.49
C ALA A 120 15.29 -0.73 0.54
N LEU A 121 14.27 -1.60 0.54
CA LEU A 121 14.18 -2.77 1.40
C LEU A 121 14.59 -4.08 0.68
N GLY A 122 15.20 -3.98 -0.51
CA GLY A 122 15.77 -5.13 -1.23
C GLY A 122 14.83 -5.81 -2.22
N GLY A 123 13.65 -5.24 -2.45
CA GLY A 123 12.67 -5.77 -3.39
C GLY A 123 12.89 -5.29 -4.84
N PRO A 124 11.96 -5.66 -5.76
CA PRO A 124 12.06 -5.29 -7.16
C PRO A 124 11.84 -3.80 -7.38
N SER A 125 12.41 -3.30 -8.48
CA SER A 125 12.01 -2.00 -9.05
C SER A 125 11.03 -2.22 -10.19
N TRP A 126 10.20 -1.21 -10.46
CA TRP A 126 9.34 -1.15 -11.63
C TRP A 126 9.22 0.28 -12.15
N LYS A 127 8.81 0.41 -13.42
CA LYS A 127 8.54 1.69 -14.06
C LYS A 127 7.15 2.17 -13.63
N VAL A 128 7.10 3.00 -12.60
CA VAL A 128 5.86 3.65 -12.15
C VAL A 128 5.31 4.49 -13.31
N LYS A 129 4.04 4.27 -13.68
CA LYS A 129 3.33 5.17 -14.61
C LYS A 129 2.86 6.39 -13.82
N LEU A 130 3.00 7.59 -14.38
CA LEU A 130 2.81 8.88 -13.70
C LEU A 130 1.85 9.78 -14.51
N GLY A 131 1.34 10.83 -13.89
CA GLY A 131 0.35 11.74 -14.45
C GLY A 131 -1.02 11.64 -13.77
N ARG A 132 -1.10 10.99 -12.60
CA ARG A 132 -2.32 10.98 -11.78
C ARG A 132 -2.59 12.38 -11.25
N ARG A 133 -3.85 12.65 -10.94
CA ARG A 133 -4.32 13.89 -10.34
C ARG A 133 -5.02 13.61 -9.03
N ASP A 134 -5.02 14.62 -8.19
CA ASP A 134 -5.53 14.54 -6.84
C ASP A 134 -7.05 14.71 -6.82
N SER A 135 -7.71 13.89 -6.01
CA SER A 135 -9.13 13.98 -5.75
C SER A 135 -9.52 15.32 -5.09
N THR A 136 -10.82 15.62 -5.13
CA THR A 136 -11.43 16.73 -4.40
C THR A 136 -12.37 16.24 -3.29
N SER A 137 -12.34 14.94 -2.98
CA SER A 137 -13.24 14.26 -2.05
C SER A 137 -12.57 13.03 -1.46
N ALA A 138 -13.01 12.63 -0.26
CA ALA A 138 -12.64 11.37 0.37
C ALA A 138 -13.92 10.56 0.63
N ASN A 139 -13.80 9.24 0.78
CA ASN A 139 -14.93 8.34 0.99
C ASN A 139 -14.67 7.32 2.09
N ARG A 140 -14.89 7.74 3.35
CA ARG A 140 -14.75 6.87 4.53
C ARG A 140 -15.62 5.61 4.45
N THR A 141 -16.82 5.70 3.88
CA THR A 141 -17.72 4.55 3.73
C THR A 141 -17.13 3.51 2.77
N ALA A 142 -16.62 3.94 1.62
CA ALA A 142 -15.94 3.04 0.69
C ALA A 142 -14.66 2.47 1.28
N ALA A 143 -13.88 3.24 2.06
CA ALA A 143 -12.72 2.72 2.76
C ALA A 143 -13.07 1.57 3.73
N ASN A 144 -14.16 1.71 4.50
CA ASN A 144 -14.63 0.64 5.39
C ASN A 144 -15.20 -0.58 4.64
N ALA A 145 -15.67 -0.41 3.40
CA ALA A 145 -16.31 -1.48 2.63
C ALA A 145 -15.32 -2.23 1.72
N ASN A 146 -14.40 -1.51 1.08
CA ASN A 146 -13.54 -2.06 0.03
C ASN A 146 -12.25 -2.69 0.57
N ILE A 147 -11.73 -2.19 1.70
CA ILE A 147 -10.49 -2.71 2.30
C ILE A 147 -10.82 -3.99 3.05
N ALA A 148 -10.32 -5.11 2.54
CA ALA A 148 -10.57 -6.42 3.13
C ALA A 148 -10.10 -6.52 4.60
N SER A 149 -10.88 -7.25 5.39
CA SER A 149 -10.56 -7.54 6.79
C SER A 149 -9.37 -8.49 6.89
N PRO A 150 -8.50 -8.35 7.92
CA PRO A 150 -7.46 -9.36 8.21
C PRO A 150 -8.05 -10.73 8.62
N LEU A 151 -9.35 -10.79 8.91
CA LEU A 151 -10.10 -12.00 9.24
C LEU A 151 -10.83 -12.62 8.04
N ALA A 152 -10.73 -12.00 6.86
CA ALA A 152 -11.47 -12.44 5.67
C ALA A 152 -11.01 -13.82 5.18
N ASP A 153 -11.97 -14.60 4.68
CA ASP A 153 -11.71 -15.87 3.99
C ASP A 153 -11.30 -15.65 2.52
N LEU A 154 -10.84 -16.71 1.87
CA LEU A 154 -10.34 -16.64 0.50
C LEU A 154 -11.39 -16.13 -0.51
N PRO A 155 -12.66 -16.61 -0.51
CA PRO A 155 -13.68 -16.06 -1.41
C PRO A 155 -13.93 -14.56 -1.23
N THR A 156 -13.94 -14.06 0.01
CA THR A 156 -14.08 -12.63 0.29
C THR A 156 -12.90 -11.84 -0.25
N LEU A 157 -11.68 -12.35 -0.08
CA LEU A 157 -10.45 -11.73 -0.61
C LEU A 157 -10.45 -11.67 -2.14
N ILE A 158 -10.78 -12.78 -2.81
CA ILE A 158 -10.87 -12.86 -4.26
C ILE A 158 -11.90 -11.85 -4.78
N LYS A 159 -13.09 -11.80 -4.16
CA LYS A 159 -14.13 -10.84 -4.52
C LYS A 159 -13.64 -9.39 -4.35
N SER A 160 -13.03 -9.06 -3.21
CA SER A 160 -12.52 -7.71 -2.92
C SER A 160 -11.52 -7.23 -3.98
N PHE A 161 -10.59 -8.10 -4.39
CA PHE A 161 -9.62 -7.77 -5.45
C PHE A 161 -10.29 -7.67 -6.83
N LYS A 162 -11.22 -8.58 -7.14
CA LYS A 162 -11.96 -8.58 -8.41
C LYS A 162 -12.81 -7.33 -8.59
N ASP A 163 -13.41 -6.83 -7.51
CA ASP A 163 -14.17 -5.56 -7.52
C ASP A 163 -13.27 -4.35 -7.87
N GLN A 164 -11.95 -4.47 -7.69
CA GLN A 164 -10.94 -3.47 -8.10
C GLN A 164 -10.29 -3.78 -9.46
N GLY A 165 -10.74 -4.82 -10.17
CA GLY A 165 -10.16 -5.25 -11.44
C GLY A 165 -8.84 -6.04 -11.30
N LEU A 166 -8.52 -6.53 -10.11
CA LEU A 166 -7.38 -7.38 -9.81
C LEU A 166 -7.82 -8.85 -9.75
N ASP A 167 -7.02 -9.76 -10.31
CA ASP A 167 -7.34 -11.19 -10.34
C ASP A 167 -6.75 -11.94 -9.14
N GLU A 168 -6.96 -13.26 -9.09
CA GLU A 168 -6.44 -14.13 -8.01
C GLU A 168 -4.91 -14.12 -7.93
N LYS A 169 -4.22 -13.98 -9.07
CA LYS A 169 -2.77 -13.90 -9.08
C LYS A 169 -2.31 -12.59 -8.47
N ASP A 170 -2.99 -11.49 -8.79
CA ASP A 170 -2.76 -10.18 -8.15
C ASP A 170 -2.99 -10.26 -6.64
N LEU A 171 -4.06 -10.92 -6.19
CA LEU A 171 -4.31 -11.15 -4.76
C LEU A 171 -3.12 -11.84 -4.09
N VAL A 172 -2.71 -13.00 -4.58
CA VAL A 172 -1.63 -13.78 -3.95
C VAL A 172 -0.32 -13.00 -3.95
N VAL A 173 0.04 -12.38 -5.07
CA VAL A 173 1.33 -11.70 -5.20
C VAL A 173 1.37 -10.40 -4.41
N LEU A 174 0.29 -9.60 -4.39
CA LEU A 174 0.23 -8.35 -3.64
C LEU A 174 0.14 -8.58 -2.13
N SER A 175 -0.48 -9.69 -1.69
CA SER A 175 -0.38 -10.12 -0.29
C SER A 175 1.07 -10.40 0.14
N GLY A 176 1.96 -10.70 -0.80
CA GLY A 176 3.41 -10.75 -0.59
C GLY A 176 4.03 -9.48 0.00
N ALA A 177 3.35 -8.32 -0.10
CA ALA A 177 3.76 -7.09 0.58
C ALA A 177 3.86 -7.24 2.11
N HIS A 178 3.16 -8.22 2.70
CA HIS A 178 3.25 -8.57 4.12
C HIS A 178 4.58 -9.22 4.52
N THR A 179 5.52 -9.44 3.59
CA THR A 179 6.94 -9.69 3.96
C THR A 179 7.54 -8.51 4.74
N LEU A 180 6.97 -7.30 4.62
CA LEU A 180 7.39 -6.12 5.36
C LEU A 180 6.45 -5.75 6.50
N GLY A 181 7.02 -5.18 7.57
CA GLY A 181 6.24 -4.47 8.59
C GLY A 181 5.71 -5.32 9.73
N SER A 182 4.58 -4.90 10.30
CA SER A 182 4.01 -5.47 11.52
C SER A 182 2.54 -5.12 11.64
N ALA A 183 1.76 -6.00 12.25
CA ALA A 183 0.34 -5.77 12.51
C ALA A 183 0.04 -5.68 14.00
N GLN A 184 -1.05 -5.01 14.34
CA GLN A 184 -1.55 -4.89 15.71
C GLN A 184 -2.21 -6.18 16.17
N CYS A 185 -2.12 -6.49 17.46
CA CYS A 185 -2.67 -7.69 18.11
C CYS A 185 -4.14 -7.92 17.76
N LEU A 186 -4.95 -6.86 17.70
CA LEU A 186 -6.37 -6.96 17.32
C LEU A 186 -6.62 -7.61 15.95
N THR A 187 -5.66 -7.54 15.02
CA THR A 187 -5.82 -8.04 13.65
C THR A 187 -5.59 -9.54 13.50
N PHE A 188 -4.91 -10.17 14.47
CA PHE A 188 -4.55 -11.59 14.42
C PHE A 188 -4.92 -12.36 15.70
N ARG A 189 -5.49 -11.69 16.71
CA ARG A 189 -5.86 -12.32 17.99
C ARG A 189 -6.77 -13.53 17.80
N ASP A 190 -7.82 -13.38 17.00
CA ASP A 190 -8.79 -14.45 16.79
C ASP A 190 -8.11 -15.69 16.21
N ARG A 191 -7.23 -15.48 15.21
CA ARG A 191 -6.44 -16.55 14.61
C ARG A 191 -5.59 -17.30 15.61
N ILE A 192 -4.74 -16.59 16.37
CA ILE A 192 -3.78 -17.25 17.27
C ILE A 192 -4.46 -18.00 18.41
N TYR A 193 -5.73 -17.73 18.72
CA TYR A 193 -6.47 -18.40 19.79
C TYR A 193 -7.47 -19.44 19.30
N ASN A 194 -8.04 -19.31 18.10
CA ASN A 194 -9.18 -20.10 17.65
C ASN A 194 -8.93 -20.91 16.36
N ASP A 195 -8.00 -20.51 15.50
CA ASP A 195 -7.76 -21.20 14.24
C ASP A 195 -6.94 -22.49 14.43
N THR A 196 -7.22 -23.50 13.61
CA THR A 196 -6.53 -24.80 13.64
C THR A 196 -5.43 -24.92 12.56
N ASN A 197 -5.39 -23.99 11.60
CA ASN A 197 -4.42 -23.96 10.50
C ASN A 197 -3.22 -23.03 10.82
N ILE A 198 -2.77 -23.03 12.06
CA ILE A 198 -1.59 -22.29 12.53
C ILE A 198 -0.57 -23.25 13.16
N ASP A 199 0.72 -23.03 12.91
CA ASP A 199 1.78 -23.75 13.61
C ASP A 199 1.66 -23.52 15.14
N PRO A 200 1.52 -24.58 15.98
CA PRO A 200 1.28 -24.42 17.41
C PRO A 200 2.39 -23.66 18.15
N ALA A 201 3.65 -23.84 17.74
CA ALA A 201 4.78 -23.13 18.34
C ALA A 201 4.74 -21.63 18.01
N PHE A 202 4.46 -21.29 16.75
CA PHE A 202 4.24 -19.90 16.31
C PHE A 202 3.06 -19.25 17.03
N ALA A 203 1.93 -19.95 17.16
CA ALA A 203 0.77 -19.48 17.92
C ALA A 203 1.14 -19.18 19.37
N SER A 204 1.86 -20.10 20.03
CA SER A 204 2.33 -19.94 21.40
C SER A 204 3.24 -18.71 21.55
N GLN A 205 4.19 -18.52 20.62
CA GLN A 205 5.05 -17.35 20.60
C GLN A 205 4.24 -16.05 20.48
N LEU A 206 3.28 -15.98 19.56
CA LEU A 206 2.46 -14.78 19.35
C LEU A 206 1.58 -14.45 20.56
N ARG A 207 1.09 -15.45 21.30
CA ARG A 207 0.30 -15.25 22.53
C ARG A 207 1.11 -14.56 23.65
N THR A 208 2.44 -14.64 23.64
CA THR A 208 3.28 -13.86 24.56
C THR A 208 3.22 -12.35 24.28
N ILE A 209 3.03 -11.99 23.02
CA ILE A 209 2.90 -10.61 22.55
C ILE A 209 1.45 -10.14 22.68
N CYS A 210 0.49 -11.01 22.35
CA CYS A 210 -0.92 -10.69 22.18
C CYS A 210 -1.80 -11.56 23.10
N PRO A 211 -2.14 -11.08 24.32
CA PRO A 211 -3.02 -11.81 25.22
C PRO A 211 -4.45 -11.91 24.69
N ARG A 212 -5.21 -12.84 25.28
CA ARG A 212 -6.61 -13.09 24.93
C ARG A 212 -7.51 -11.88 25.17
N VAL A 213 -7.18 -11.02 26.14
CA VAL A 213 -7.90 -9.79 26.45
C VAL A 213 -6.91 -8.65 26.65
N GLY A 214 -7.19 -7.50 26.02
CA GLY A 214 -6.36 -6.30 26.09
C GLY A 214 -5.09 -6.38 25.25
N GLY A 215 -4.28 -5.30 25.31
CA GLY A 215 -3.04 -5.20 24.56
C GLY A 215 -3.22 -5.04 23.04
N ASP A 216 -4.38 -4.55 22.59
CA ASP A 216 -4.76 -4.46 21.16
C ASP A 216 -3.71 -3.78 20.27
N LEU A 217 -3.06 -2.74 20.80
CA LEU A 217 -2.07 -1.94 20.07
C LEU A 217 -0.65 -2.54 20.08
N ARG A 218 -0.43 -3.69 20.75
CA ARG A 218 0.85 -4.39 20.66
C ARG A 218 1.06 -4.93 19.26
N HIS A 219 2.29 -4.87 18.78
CA HIS A 219 2.60 -5.25 17.40
C HIS A 219 3.41 -6.54 17.35
N ALA A 220 3.07 -7.40 16.38
CA ALA A 220 3.89 -8.53 15.97
C ALA A 220 4.37 -8.33 14.52
N PRO A 221 5.58 -8.80 14.17
CA PRO A 221 6.05 -8.78 12.79
C PRO A 221 5.11 -9.58 11.87
N LEU A 222 4.85 -9.08 10.66
CA LEU A 222 4.10 -9.83 9.64
C LEU A 222 4.89 -11.03 9.10
N ASP A 223 6.22 -10.92 9.11
CA ASP A 223 7.17 -11.93 8.65
C ASP A 223 8.46 -11.88 9.49
N SER A 224 9.15 -13.01 9.57
CA SER A 224 10.47 -13.19 10.18
C SER A 224 11.54 -12.21 9.67
N THR A 225 11.47 -11.79 8.41
CA THR A 225 12.39 -10.83 7.77
C THR A 225 11.73 -9.48 7.50
N ARG A 226 10.85 -8.99 8.40
CA ARG A 226 10.03 -7.75 8.30
C ARG A 226 10.68 -6.43 7.79
N HIS A 227 11.99 -6.42 7.61
CA HIS A 227 12.83 -5.30 7.18
C HIS A 227 13.57 -5.56 5.85
N SER A 228 13.25 -6.67 5.19
CA SER A 228 13.76 -7.12 3.90
C SER A 228 12.56 -7.58 3.07
N PHE A 229 12.46 -7.10 1.84
CA PHE A 229 11.40 -7.53 0.93
C PHE A 229 11.85 -8.81 0.24
N ASP A 230 11.30 -9.97 0.61
CA ASP A 230 11.75 -11.27 0.11
C ASP A 230 10.60 -12.30 0.09
N VAL A 231 10.91 -13.57 -0.20
CA VAL A 231 9.91 -14.66 -0.29
C VAL A 231 9.48 -15.24 1.07
N LYS A 232 10.01 -14.74 2.20
CA LYS A 232 9.79 -15.38 3.50
C LYS A 232 8.32 -15.40 3.89
N TYR A 233 7.54 -14.41 3.46
CA TYR A 233 6.08 -14.41 3.55
C TYR A 233 5.48 -15.73 3.05
N PHE A 234 5.76 -16.11 1.80
CA PHE A 234 5.22 -17.33 1.20
C PHE A 234 5.76 -18.60 1.87
N THR A 235 7.05 -18.64 2.23
CA THR A 235 7.60 -19.80 2.98
C THR A 235 6.96 -19.93 4.37
N GLY A 236 6.57 -18.81 4.97
CA GLY A 236 5.80 -18.73 6.20
C GLY A 236 4.43 -19.35 6.03
N LEU A 237 3.68 -18.99 4.98
CA LEU A 237 2.37 -19.58 4.68
C LEU A 237 2.43 -21.10 4.52
N VAL A 238 3.42 -21.61 3.77
CA VAL A 238 3.66 -23.06 3.59
C VAL A 238 3.92 -23.75 4.93
N SER A 239 4.55 -23.05 5.88
CA SER A 239 4.83 -23.53 7.23
C SER A 239 3.70 -23.25 8.23
N LYS A 240 2.51 -22.82 7.80
CA LYS A 240 1.38 -22.39 8.64
C LYS A 240 1.69 -21.22 9.58
N LYS A 241 2.60 -20.34 9.16
CA LYS A 241 3.10 -19.16 9.88
C LYS A 241 2.68 -17.83 9.25
N GLY A 242 1.65 -17.79 8.41
CA GLY A 242 0.98 -16.52 8.07
C GLY A 242 0.49 -15.85 9.37
N LEU A 243 0.52 -14.53 9.49
CA LEU A 243 0.13 -13.87 10.74
C LEU A 243 -1.39 -13.80 10.88
N MET A 244 -2.07 -13.26 9.86
CA MET A 244 -3.51 -13.01 9.84
C MET A 244 -4.27 -14.20 9.21
N SER A 245 -5.58 -14.33 9.46
CA SER A 245 -6.38 -15.37 8.83
C SER A 245 -6.45 -15.17 7.32
N SER A 246 -6.51 -13.92 6.86
CA SER A 246 -6.43 -13.58 5.44
C SER A 246 -5.12 -14.00 4.77
N ASP A 247 -4.01 -14.00 5.50
CA ASP A 247 -2.72 -14.50 4.98
C ASP A 247 -2.78 -16.01 4.80
N GLN A 248 -3.19 -16.72 5.84
CA GLN A 248 -3.18 -18.18 5.82
C GLN A 248 -4.29 -18.75 4.92
N ALA A 249 -5.35 -17.99 4.63
CA ALA A 249 -6.38 -18.35 3.67
C ALA A 249 -5.85 -18.56 2.24
N LEU A 250 -4.70 -17.95 1.89
CA LEU A 250 -4.04 -18.14 0.59
C LEU A 250 -3.35 -19.50 0.45
N PHE A 251 -3.14 -20.23 1.56
CA PHE A 251 -2.52 -21.55 1.56
C PHE A 251 -3.22 -22.45 2.57
N ASN A 252 -4.32 -23.05 2.13
CA ASN A 252 -5.22 -23.83 2.98
C ASN A 252 -5.93 -24.97 2.22
N GLY A 253 -5.31 -25.50 1.17
CA GLY A 253 -5.88 -26.57 0.33
C GLY A 253 -6.83 -26.05 -0.76
N GLY A 254 -6.64 -24.81 -1.22
CA GLY A 254 -7.53 -24.12 -2.15
C GLY A 254 -6.88 -23.75 -3.48
N GLU A 255 -7.59 -22.95 -4.28
CA GLU A 255 -7.18 -22.55 -5.64
C GLU A 255 -5.92 -21.67 -5.71
N THR A 256 -5.52 -21.06 -4.60
CA THR A 256 -4.33 -20.19 -4.51
C THR A 256 -3.06 -20.91 -4.07
N ASP A 257 -3.15 -22.18 -3.65
CA ASP A 257 -2.03 -22.93 -3.08
C ASP A 257 -0.85 -23.07 -4.06
N GLU A 258 -1.12 -23.29 -5.36
CA GLU A 258 -0.08 -23.44 -6.38
C GLU A 258 0.73 -22.14 -6.57
N LEU A 259 0.07 -20.98 -6.49
CA LEU A 259 0.74 -19.67 -6.57
C LEU A 259 1.62 -19.41 -5.34
N VAL A 260 1.14 -19.76 -4.14
CA VAL A 260 1.95 -19.65 -2.91
C VAL A 260 3.16 -20.55 -2.99
N LEU A 261 3.00 -21.81 -3.44
CA LEU A 261 4.12 -22.74 -3.60
C LEU A 261 5.14 -22.22 -4.62
N LYS A 262 4.67 -21.68 -5.75
CA LYS A 262 5.53 -21.06 -6.77
C LYS A 262 6.40 -19.96 -6.16
N TYR A 263 5.79 -18.95 -5.55
CA TYR A 263 6.53 -17.82 -4.99
C TYR A 263 7.40 -18.20 -3.78
N SER A 264 7.00 -19.21 -2.98
CA SER A 264 7.82 -19.72 -1.88
C SER A 264 9.17 -20.31 -2.33
N ARG A 265 9.25 -20.76 -3.60
CA ARG A 265 10.43 -21.43 -4.17
C ARG A 265 11.22 -20.52 -5.11
N ASN A 266 10.61 -19.45 -5.63
CA ASN A 266 11.20 -18.62 -6.66
C ASN A 266 10.98 -17.12 -6.38
N GLN A 267 12.01 -16.48 -5.81
CA GLN A 267 11.99 -15.05 -5.52
C GLN A 267 11.93 -14.17 -6.78
N ASN A 268 12.56 -14.60 -7.87
CA ASN A 268 12.56 -13.81 -9.10
C ASN A 268 11.15 -13.76 -9.70
N GLU A 269 10.44 -14.88 -9.72
CA GLU A 269 9.04 -14.90 -10.18
C GLU A 269 8.12 -14.08 -9.28
N PHE A 270 8.31 -14.15 -7.95
CA PHE A 270 7.59 -13.27 -7.02
C PHE A 270 7.85 -11.80 -7.36
N PHE A 271 9.10 -11.41 -7.51
CA PHE A 271 9.50 -10.04 -7.76
C PHE A 271 8.97 -9.49 -9.09
N GLU A 272 9.05 -10.29 -10.16
CA GLU A 272 8.52 -9.92 -11.47
C GLU A 272 7.01 -9.76 -11.45
N ASP A 273 6.29 -10.69 -10.85
CA ASP A 273 4.83 -10.64 -10.79
C ASP A 273 4.35 -9.55 -9.82
N PHE A 274 5.07 -9.31 -8.72
CA PHE A 274 4.79 -8.20 -7.79
C PHE A 274 4.92 -6.85 -8.50
N ALA A 275 5.98 -6.64 -9.28
CA ALA A 275 6.16 -5.44 -10.08
C ALA A 275 5.00 -5.21 -11.07
N LYS A 276 4.53 -6.27 -11.75
CA LYS A 276 3.39 -6.20 -12.68
C LYS A 276 2.10 -5.85 -11.95
N SER A 277 1.81 -6.50 -10.83
CA SER A 277 0.59 -6.25 -10.06
C SER A 277 0.60 -4.89 -9.36
N MET A 278 1.76 -4.38 -8.94
CA MET A 278 1.89 -3.00 -8.43
C MET A 278 1.61 -1.96 -9.52
N ILE A 279 2.02 -2.20 -10.77
CA ILE A 279 1.65 -1.35 -11.91
C ILE A 279 0.14 -1.42 -12.15
N LYS A 280 -0.44 -2.63 -12.19
CA LYS A 280 -1.88 -2.83 -12.41
C LYS A 280 -2.72 -2.16 -11.32
N MET A 281 -2.34 -2.33 -10.05
CA MET A 281 -2.96 -1.65 -8.91
C MET A 281 -2.82 -0.13 -9.01
N GLY A 282 -1.65 0.38 -9.42
CA GLY A 282 -1.45 1.81 -9.67
C GLY A 282 -2.33 2.39 -10.78
N ASP A 283 -2.88 1.55 -11.66
CA ASP A 283 -3.74 1.96 -12.77
C ASP A 283 -5.24 1.91 -12.42
N ILE A 284 -5.61 1.66 -11.16
CA ILE A 284 -7.01 1.65 -10.72
C ILE A 284 -7.56 3.08 -10.74
N GLN A 285 -8.51 3.29 -11.67
CA GLN A 285 -9.37 4.48 -11.80
C GLN A 285 -8.65 5.84 -11.61
N PRO A 286 -7.51 6.12 -12.27
CA PRO A 286 -6.77 7.35 -12.06
C PRO A 286 -7.55 8.57 -12.58
N LEU A 287 -7.49 9.67 -11.83
CA LEU A 287 -7.83 10.98 -12.35
C LEU A 287 -6.69 11.49 -13.24
N THR A 288 -7.02 11.92 -14.47
CA THR A 288 -6.05 12.37 -15.48
C THR A 288 -6.56 13.58 -16.24
N GLY A 289 -5.67 14.26 -16.98
CA GLY A 289 -6.01 15.43 -17.79
C GLY A 289 -6.54 16.59 -16.93
N ASN A 290 -7.81 16.96 -17.12
CA ASN A 290 -8.45 18.04 -16.36
C ASN A 290 -9.29 17.54 -15.18
N ARG A 291 -9.32 16.24 -14.89
CA ARG A 291 -10.05 15.65 -13.76
C ARG A 291 -9.20 15.73 -12.50
N GLY A 292 -9.76 16.22 -11.39
CA GLY A 292 -9.00 16.47 -10.17
C GLY A 292 -8.05 17.67 -10.28
N GLN A 293 -7.10 17.76 -9.35
CA GLN A 293 -6.18 18.90 -9.19
C GLN A 293 -4.73 18.45 -8.98
N ILE A 294 -3.80 19.39 -8.94
CA ILE A 294 -2.48 19.18 -8.33
C ILE A 294 -2.50 19.97 -7.03
N ARG A 295 -2.62 19.27 -5.89
CA ARG A 295 -2.73 19.93 -4.57
C ARG A 295 -1.44 20.66 -4.22
N THR A 296 -1.56 21.83 -3.60
CA THR A 296 -0.44 22.53 -2.95
C THR A 296 -0.06 21.89 -1.62
N ASN A 297 -1.05 21.32 -0.95
CA ASN A 297 -0.88 20.61 0.30
C ASN A 297 -1.74 19.36 0.22
N CYS A 298 -1.12 18.18 0.34
CA CYS A 298 -1.79 16.90 0.16
C CYS A 298 -2.96 16.66 1.13
N ARG A 299 -3.02 17.40 2.23
CA ARG A 299 -4.08 17.27 3.24
C ARG A 299 -5.38 17.99 2.92
N LYS A 300 -5.39 18.86 1.91
CA LYS A 300 -6.57 19.68 1.61
C LYS A 300 -6.76 19.91 0.13
N VAL A 301 -8.01 20.14 -0.25
CA VAL A 301 -8.38 20.58 -1.59
C VAL A 301 -7.90 22.01 -1.81
N ASN A 302 -7.39 22.34 -3.00
CA ASN A 302 -7.09 23.72 -3.34
C ASN A 302 -8.42 24.48 -3.49
N LEU A 303 -8.46 25.71 -2.97
CA LEU A 303 -9.61 26.58 -3.22
C LEU A 303 -9.62 26.96 -4.71
N LYS A 304 -10.80 26.86 -5.34
CA LYS A 304 -11.00 27.51 -6.63
C LYS A 304 -11.04 29.01 -6.37
N ASN A 305 -10.06 29.74 -6.89
CA ASN A 305 -10.19 31.19 -7.05
C ASN A 305 -11.20 31.49 -8.15
#